data_AF-A0A7V0T690-F1
#
_entry.id   AF-A0A7V0T690-F1
#
_cell.length_a   1.000
_cell.length_b   1.000
_cell.length_c   1.000
_cell.angle_alpha   90.00
_cell.angle_beta   90.00
_cell.angle_gamma   90.00
#
_symmetry.space_group_name_H-M   'P 1'
#
loop_
_entity.id
_entity.type
_entity.pdbx_description
1 polymer ?
#
loop_
_entity_poly.entity_id
_entity_poly.type
_entity_poly.pdbx_seq_one_letter_code
_entity_poly.pdbx_strand_id
1 'polypeptide(L)'
;MVSQPDVIVVGAGHAGCEAAAAAARLGCTTLLLTTNLDCLALLSCNPAVGGIGKSQLAREVDALGGLMARAADVSGIHFRRLNAGKGKAVQATRIQVDRHGYPATVRRLLTGFAELRFAQGRARELLVRRRRAVGIVTDLGEPIRARAVVLTPGTFLDGIVHIGLERWPAGRIGEAPSTGLRATLPRSGSNSAGSRPAPRPG
;
A
#
# COMPACT_ATOMS: atom_id res chain seq x y z
N MET A 1 -16.05 -16.72 -16.02
CA MET A 1 -16.59 -15.70 -15.09
C MET A 1 -15.60 -15.53 -13.96
N VAL A 2 -15.17 -14.30 -13.67
CA VAL A 2 -14.28 -14.04 -12.52
C VAL A 2 -15.13 -14.20 -11.26
N SER A 3 -14.73 -15.12 -10.38
CA SER A 3 -15.39 -15.29 -9.09
C SER A 3 -15.28 -13.99 -8.28
N GLN A 4 -16.37 -13.58 -7.65
CA GLN A 4 -16.39 -12.42 -6.77
C GLN A 4 -15.36 -12.59 -5.64
N PRO A 5 -14.44 -11.62 -5.43
CA PRO A 5 -13.46 -11.71 -4.36
C PRO A 5 -14.10 -11.48 -2.98
N ASP A 6 -13.58 -12.15 -1.96
CA ASP A 6 -13.95 -11.89 -0.57
C ASP A 6 -13.37 -10.57 -0.08
N VAL A 7 -12.11 -10.27 -0.48
CA VAL A 7 -11.38 -9.07 -0.07
C VAL A 7 -10.87 -8.31 -1.30
N ILE A 8 -11.10 -7.00 -1.34
CA ILE A 8 -10.44 -6.11 -2.30
C ILE A 8 -9.41 -5.26 -1.56
N VAL A 9 -8.17 -5.27 -2.01
CA VAL A 9 -7.12 -4.38 -1.54
C VAL A 9 -6.85 -3.33 -2.62
N VAL A 10 -7.05 -2.05 -2.29
CA VAL A 10 -6.82 -0.93 -3.21
C VAL A 10 -5.48 -0.29 -2.90
N GLY A 11 -4.61 -0.27 -3.90
CA GLY A 11 -3.23 0.22 -3.82
C GLY A 11 -2.25 -0.92 -3.54
N ALA A 12 -1.19 -1.00 -4.34
CA ALA A 12 -0.12 -1.99 -4.17
C ALA A 12 1.16 -1.40 -3.58
N GLY A 13 1.02 -0.47 -2.62
CA GLY A 13 2.15 -0.04 -1.79
C GLY A 13 2.59 -1.14 -0.80
N HIS A 14 3.54 -0.82 0.09
CA HIS A 14 4.01 -1.75 1.12
C HIS A 14 2.86 -2.33 1.96
N ALA A 15 1.97 -1.46 2.45
CA ALA A 15 0.82 -1.89 3.25
C ALA A 15 -0.17 -2.76 2.45
N GLY A 16 -0.45 -2.39 1.19
CA GLY A 16 -1.36 -3.14 0.33
C GLY A 16 -0.83 -4.53 -0.02
N CYS A 17 0.47 -4.65 -0.27
CA CYS A 17 1.10 -5.96 -0.52
C CYS A 17 1.02 -6.88 0.71
N GLU A 18 1.30 -6.36 1.91
CA GLU A 18 1.16 -7.13 3.15
C GLU A 18 -0.30 -7.52 3.42
N ALA A 19 -1.24 -6.59 3.23
CA ALA A 19 -2.67 -6.86 3.42
C ALA A 19 -3.20 -7.92 2.45
N ALA A 20 -2.80 -7.85 1.18
CA ALA A 20 -3.19 -8.82 0.16
C ALA A 20 -2.60 -10.20 0.45
N ALA A 21 -1.32 -10.26 0.85
CA ALA A 21 -0.67 -11.52 1.25
C ALA A 21 -1.31 -12.13 2.50
N ALA A 22 -1.65 -11.30 3.49
CA ALA A 22 -2.32 -11.76 4.71
C ALA A 22 -3.71 -12.33 4.40
N ALA A 23 -4.53 -11.64 3.62
CA ALA A 23 -5.86 -12.11 3.24
C ALA A 23 -5.80 -13.41 2.44
N ALA A 24 -4.91 -13.49 1.44
CA ALA A 24 -4.75 -14.69 0.63
C ALA A 24 -4.21 -15.87 1.44
N ARG A 25 -3.31 -15.65 2.40
CA ARG A 25 -2.81 -16.69 3.32
C ARG A 25 -3.90 -17.26 4.22
N LEU A 26 -4.88 -16.44 4.60
CA LEU A 26 -6.05 -16.88 5.36
C LEU A 26 -7.08 -17.63 4.50
N GLY A 27 -6.81 -17.84 3.20
CA GLY A 27 -7.69 -18.54 2.28
C GLY A 27 -8.78 -17.66 1.67
N CYS A 28 -8.73 -16.34 1.85
CA CYS A 28 -9.70 -15.43 1.24
C CYS A 28 -9.34 -15.17 -0.23
N THR A 29 -10.32 -15.32 -1.13
CA THR A 29 -10.15 -14.87 -2.52
C THR A 29 -9.93 -13.35 -2.51
N THR A 30 -8.76 -12.92 -2.98
CA THR A 30 -8.30 -11.54 -2.80
C THR A 30 -7.99 -10.90 -4.14
N LEU A 31 -8.50 -9.68 -4.36
CA LEU A 31 -8.16 -8.84 -5.50
C LEU A 31 -7.26 -7.70 -5.04
N LEU A 32 -6.01 -7.65 -5.53
CA LEU A 32 -5.13 -6.50 -5.39
C LEU A 32 -5.27 -5.59 -6.62
N LEU A 33 -5.94 -4.46 -6.44
CA LEU A 33 -6.15 -3.44 -7.46
C LEU A 33 -5.10 -2.34 -7.32
N THR A 34 -4.40 -2.01 -8.40
CA THR A 34 -3.39 -0.93 -8.42
C THR A 34 -3.40 -0.19 -9.75
N THR A 35 -3.01 1.08 -9.75
CA THR A 35 -2.92 1.90 -10.97
C THR A 35 -1.80 1.42 -11.89
N ASN A 36 -0.74 0.84 -11.33
CA ASN A 36 0.39 0.30 -12.08
C ASN A 36 0.88 -1.00 -11.43
N LEU A 37 0.81 -2.10 -12.17
CA LEU A 37 1.28 -3.40 -11.72
C LEU A 37 2.81 -3.50 -11.67
N ASP A 38 3.55 -2.65 -12.36
CA ASP A 38 5.02 -2.67 -12.35
C ASP A 38 5.60 -1.96 -11.12
N CYS A 39 4.75 -1.29 -10.33
CA CYS A 39 5.16 -0.51 -9.16
C CYS A 39 4.76 -1.14 -7.80
N LEU A 40 4.60 -2.48 -7.73
CA LEU A 40 4.28 -3.17 -6.47
C LEU A 40 5.37 -2.92 -5.43
N ALA A 41 4.98 -2.46 -4.24
CA ALA A 41 5.88 -2.12 -3.13
C ALA A 41 7.09 -1.26 -3.54
N LEU A 42 6.88 -0.34 -4.50
CA LEU A 42 7.93 0.57 -4.95
C LEU A 42 8.51 1.38 -3.79
N LEU A 43 9.84 1.39 -3.69
CA LEU A 43 10.62 2.19 -2.75
C LEU A 43 10.70 3.65 -3.26
N SER A 44 9.71 4.45 -2.90
CA SER A 44 9.60 5.86 -3.34
C SER A 44 10.56 6.82 -2.64
N CYS A 45 11.10 6.44 -1.48
CA CYS A 45 11.99 7.28 -0.69
C CYS A 45 13.39 6.65 -0.61
N ASN A 46 13.77 6.13 0.56
CA ASN A 46 15.07 5.50 0.79
C ASN A 46 14.99 4.00 0.44
N PRO A 47 15.91 3.45 -0.38
CA PRO A 47 15.97 2.02 -0.65
C PRO A 47 16.58 1.23 0.52
N ALA A 48 15.93 1.30 1.69
CA ALA A 48 16.37 0.64 2.90
C ALA A 48 15.21 0.10 3.73
N VAL A 49 15.41 -1.07 4.34
CA VAL A 49 14.48 -1.71 5.27
C VAL A 49 15.11 -1.78 6.67
N GLY A 50 14.30 -1.57 7.71
CA GLY A 50 14.75 -1.54 9.09
C GLY A 50 15.37 -0.20 9.52
N GLY A 51 16.32 -0.26 10.44
CA GLY A 51 16.80 0.89 11.23
C GLY A 51 16.21 0.91 12.64
N ILE A 52 16.57 1.90 13.45
CA ILE A 52 16.08 2.03 14.83
C ILE A 52 14.55 2.11 14.83
N GLY A 53 13.90 1.28 15.64
CA GLY A 53 12.44 1.13 15.73
C GLY A 53 11.84 0.34 14.56
N LYS A 54 12.24 0.65 13.32
CA LYS A 54 11.74 -0.01 12.10
C LYS A 54 12.19 -1.46 11.98
N SER A 55 13.37 -1.81 12.51
CA SER A 55 13.88 -3.18 12.48
C SER A 55 13.01 -4.12 13.30
N GLN A 56 12.55 -3.68 14.48
CA GLN A 56 11.68 -4.44 15.36
C GLN A 56 10.34 -4.68 14.66
N LEU A 57 9.72 -3.62 14.13
CA LEU A 57 8.49 -3.73 13.34
C LEU A 57 8.64 -4.68 12.14
N ALA A 58 9.74 -4.58 11.40
CA ALA A 58 9.99 -5.49 10.28
C ALA A 58 10.09 -6.96 10.74
N ARG A 59 10.69 -7.22 11.90
CA ARG A 59 10.79 -8.56 12.50
C ARG A 59 9.45 -9.05 13.07
N GLU A 60 8.63 -8.17 13.63
CA GLU A 60 7.28 -8.50 14.07
C GLU A 60 6.39 -8.87 12.87
N VAL A 61 6.45 -8.09 11.80
CA VAL A 61 5.76 -8.39 10.53
C VAL A 61 6.24 -9.73 9.98
N ASP A 62 7.55 -10.00 9.98
CA ASP A 62 8.13 -11.29 9.58
C ASP A 62 7.63 -12.46 10.43
N ALA A 63 7.56 -12.29 11.76
CA ALA A 63 7.04 -13.31 12.67
C ALA A 63 5.55 -13.64 12.41
N LEU A 64 4.77 -12.66 11.93
CA LEU A 64 3.39 -12.85 11.46
C LEU A 64 3.32 -13.40 10.02
N GLY A 65 4.47 -13.72 9.43
CA GLY A 65 4.63 -14.27 8.08
C GLY A 65 4.63 -13.21 6.98
N GLY A 66 4.84 -11.94 7.29
CA GLY A 66 4.86 -10.86 6.31
C GLY A 66 5.95 -11.00 5.23
N LEU A 67 5.88 -10.15 4.22
CA LEU A 67 6.75 -10.21 3.05
C LEU A 67 8.02 -9.37 3.20
N MET A 68 7.94 -8.25 3.93
CA MET A 68 8.96 -7.19 3.94
C MET A 68 10.36 -7.68 4.31
N ALA A 69 10.50 -8.47 5.38
CA ALA A 69 11.82 -8.96 5.82
C ALA A 69 12.42 -9.94 4.81
N ARG A 70 11.62 -10.89 4.32
CA ARG A 70 12.03 -11.86 3.29
C ARG A 70 12.45 -11.17 1.99
N ALA A 71 11.70 -10.14 1.57
CA ALA A 71 12.04 -9.35 0.39
C ALA A 71 13.34 -8.57 0.60
N ALA A 72 13.55 -8.00 1.80
CA ALA A 72 14.78 -7.29 2.14
C ALA A 72 16.00 -8.22 2.19
N ASP A 73 15.86 -9.43 2.73
CA ASP A 73 16.95 -10.42 2.79
C ASP A 73 17.40 -10.87 1.40
N VAL A 74 16.46 -11.10 0.47
CA VAL A 74 16.77 -11.52 -0.91
C VAL A 74 17.36 -10.40 -1.75
N SER A 75 16.86 -9.17 -1.58
CA SER A 75 17.30 -8.00 -2.37
C SER A 75 18.40 -7.18 -1.69
N GLY A 76 18.91 -7.64 -0.54
CA GLY A 76 19.84 -6.90 0.29
C GLY A 76 21.22 -6.76 -0.36
N ILE A 77 21.71 -5.52 -0.43
CA ILE A 77 23.06 -5.19 -0.92
C ILE A 77 24.03 -5.05 0.27
N HIS A 78 23.56 -4.45 1.38
CA HIS A 78 24.40 -4.21 2.54
C HIS A 78 23.60 -4.27 3.84
N PHE A 79 24.05 -5.08 4.78
CA PHE A 79 23.43 -5.33 6.07
C PHE A 79 24.28 -4.71 7.18
N ARG A 80 23.66 -3.88 8.03
CA ARG A 80 24.34 -3.27 9.17
C ARG A 80 23.53 -3.46 10.45
N ARG A 81 24.20 -3.89 11.51
CA ARG A 81 23.66 -3.80 12.87
C ARG A 81 23.96 -2.42 13.45
N LEU A 82 22.92 -1.68 13.76
CA LEU A 82 22.97 -0.40 14.47
C LEU A 82 23.03 -0.65 15.97
N ASN A 83 23.68 0.26 16.71
CA ASN A 83 23.91 0.14 18.15
C ASN A 83 24.63 -1.15 18.58
N ALA A 84 25.50 -1.71 17.73
CA ALA A 84 26.14 -3.01 17.97
C ALA A 84 26.94 -3.08 19.28
N GLY A 85 27.56 -1.97 19.71
CA GLY A 85 28.27 -1.87 21.00
C GLY A 85 27.39 -1.62 22.23
N LYS A 86 26.06 -1.50 22.05
CA LYS A 86 25.09 -1.34 23.16
C LYS A 86 24.35 -2.66 23.41
N GLY A 87 23.59 -2.72 24.51
CA GLY A 87 22.80 -3.90 24.89
C GLY A 87 21.83 -4.36 23.79
N LYS A 88 21.57 -5.68 23.73
CA LYS A 88 20.77 -6.32 22.66
C LYS A 88 19.39 -5.70 22.47
N ALA A 89 18.75 -5.23 23.54
CA ALA A 89 17.42 -4.61 23.51
C ALA A 89 17.34 -3.35 22.62
N VAL A 90 18.44 -2.62 22.44
CA VAL A 90 18.49 -1.37 21.65
C VAL A 90 19.18 -1.54 20.30
N GLN A 91 19.58 -2.76 19.96
CA GLN A 91 20.16 -3.08 18.65
C GLN A 91 19.08 -3.12 17.58
N ALA A 92 19.44 -2.78 16.34
CA ALA A 92 18.53 -2.84 15.20
C ALA A 92 19.29 -3.25 13.94
N THR A 93 18.61 -3.93 13.03
CA THR A 93 19.15 -4.25 11.70
C THR A 93 18.68 -3.21 10.70
N ARG A 94 19.59 -2.72 9.85
CA ARG A 94 19.28 -1.91 8.69
C ARG A 94 19.86 -2.58 7.46
N ILE A 95 19.03 -2.76 6.45
CA ILE A 95 19.38 -3.40 5.18
C ILE A 95 19.21 -2.35 4.09
N GLN A 96 20.28 -2.06 3.34
CA GLN A 96 20.17 -1.38 2.05
C GLN A 96 19.78 -2.43 1.01
N VAL A 97 18.75 -2.14 0.22
CA VAL A 97 18.20 -3.09 -0.74
C VAL A 97 18.33 -2.57 -2.16
N ASP A 98 18.43 -3.47 -3.12
CA ASP A 98 18.36 -3.13 -4.53
C ASP A 98 16.98 -2.54 -4.84
N ARG A 99 16.98 -1.34 -5.44
CA ARG A 99 15.75 -0.57 -5.70
C ARG A 99 14.81 -1.28 -6.68
N HIS A 100 15.35 -2.08 -7.60
CA HIS A 100 14.59 -2.85 -8.58
C HIS A 100 14.35 -4.29 -8.11
N GLY A 101 15.33 -4.88 -7.43
CA GLY A 101 15.28 -6.23 -6.88
C GLY A 101 14.25 -6.40 -5.77
N TYR A 102 14.03 -5.38 -4.94
CA TYR A 102 13.04 -5.45 -3.86
C TYR A 102 11.60 -5.56 -4.40
N PRO A 103 11.09 -4.64 -5.27
CA PRO A 103 9.79 -4.81 -5.92
C PRO A 103 9.64 -6.12 -6.70
N ALA A 104 10.68 -6.54 -7.44
CA ALA A 104 10.66 -7.80 -8.18
C ALA A 104 10.49 -9.01 -7.25
N THR A 105 11.15 -8.99 -6.10
CA THR A 105 11.02 -10.05 -5.09
C THR A 105 9.63 -10.04 -4.46
N VAL A 106 9.09 -8.87 -4.11
CA VAL A 106 7.73 -8.76 -3.56
C VAL A 106 6.71 -9.30 -4.56
N ARG A 107 6.82 -8.93 -5.85
CA ARG A 107 5.97 -9.48 -6.91
C ARG A 107 6.04 -11.01 -6.95
N ARG A 108 7.24 -11.58 -6.96
CA ARG A 108 7.44 -13.04 -6.97
C ARG A 108 6.79 -13.72 -5.76
N LEU A 109 6.92 -13.13 -4.57
CA LEU A 109 6.30 -13.65 -3.36
C LEU A 109 4.77 -13.59 -3.43
N LEU A 110 4.21 -12.49 -3.94
CA LEU A 110 2.76 -12.33 -4.10
C LEU A 110 2.18 -13.30 -5.14
N THR A 111 2.88 -13.54 -6.24
CA THR A 111 2.43 -14.49 -7.28
C THR A 111 2.40 -15.94 -6.80
N GLY A 112 3.01 -16.25 -5.65
CA GLY A 112 2.94 -17.57 -5.03
C GLY A 112 1.62 -17.88 -4.32
N PHE A 113 0.72 -16.90 -4.13
CA PHE A 113 -0.58 -17.12 -3.49
C PHE A 113 -1.65 -17.44 -4.54
N ALA A 114 -2.20 -18.65 -4.51
CA ALA A 114 -3.24 -19.09 -5.44
C ALA A 114 -4.53 -18.25 -5.36
N GLU A 115 -4.89 -17.80 -4.15
CA GLU A 115 -6.10 -17.00 -3.89
C GLU A 115 -5.93 -15.50 -4.20
N LEU A 116 -4.74 -15.07 -4.62
CA LEU A 116 -4.45 -13.67 -4.92
C LEU A 116 -4.50 -13.39 -6.43
N ARG A 117 -5.36 -12.46 -6.82
CA ARG A 117 -5.45 -11.95 -8.18
C ARG A 117 -5.01 -10.49 -8.24
N PHE A 118 -4.44 -10.11 -9.36
CA PHE A 118 -4.00 -8.75 -9.63
C PHE A 118 -4.90 -8.12 -10.68
N ALA A 119 -5.24 -6.85 -10.52
CA ALA A 119 -5.86 -6.05 -11.56
C ALA A 119 -5.22 -4.67 -11.64
N GLN A 120 -5.02 -4.19 -12.86
CA GLN A 120 -4.65 -2.82 -13.10
C GLN A 120 -5.90 -1.95 -13.25
N GLY A 121 -6.00 -0.92 -12.44
CA GLY A 121 -7.12 0.01 -12.46
C GLY A 121 -7.09 0.95 -11.26
N ARG A 122 -7.93 1.98 -11.31
CA ARG A 122 -8.10 2.93 -10.21
C ARG A 122 -9.49 2.75 -9.61
N ALA A 123 -9.55 2.67 -8.28
CA ALA A 123 -10.81 2.75 -7.55
C ALA A 123 -11.26 4.21 -7.45
N ARG A 124 -12.47 4.48 -7.94
CA ARG A 124 -13.09 5.80 -7.94
C ARG A 124 -14.02 6.00 -6.75
N GLU A 125 -14.75 4.96 -6.36
CA GLU A 125 -15.78 5.02 -5.34
C GLU A 125 -15.74 3.78 -4.44
N LEU A 126 -15.96 3.98 -3.15
CA LEU A 126 -16.24 2.92 -2.19
C LEU A 126 -17.75 2.69 -2.10
N LEU A 127 -18.21 1.47 -2.41
CA LEU A 127 -19.61 1.11 -2.27
C LEU A 127 -19.91 0.82 -0.80
N VAL A 128 -20.81 1.58 -0.19
CA VAL A 128 -21.21 1.43 1.22
C VAL A 128 -22.70 1.18 1.35
N ARG A 129 -23.09 0.14 2.08
CA ARG A 129 -24.48 -0.17 2.44
C ARG A 129 -24.61 -0.31 3.94
N ARG A 130 -25.52 0.44 4.56
CA ARG A 130 -25.77 0.40 6.02
C ARG A 130 -24.47 0.49 6.84
N ARG A 131 -23.59 1.44 6.51
CA ARG A 131 -22.26 1.66 7.12
C ARG A 131 -21.24 0.53 6.93
N ARG A 132 -21.50 -0.45 6.05
CA ARG A 132 -20.58 -1.52 5.69
C ARG A 132 -20.06 -1.32 4.27
N ALA A 133 -18.74 -1.43 4.07
CA ALA A 133 -18.15 -1.51 2.74
C ALA A 133 -18.56 -2.82 2.05
N VAL A 134 -19.05 -2.73 0.82
CA VAL A 134 -19.58 -3.86 0.03
C VAL A 134 -18.93 -3.97 -1.35
N GLY A 135 -17.88 -3.22 -1.61
CA GLY A 135 -17.15 -3.21 -2.88
C GLY A 135 -16.61 -1.84 -3.25
N ILE A 136 -16.18 -1.72 -4.50
CA ILE A 136 -15.70 -0.49 -5.12
C ILE A 136 -16.28 -0.31 -6.52
N VAL A 137 -16.19 0.90 -7.06
CA VAL A 137 -16.37 1.17 -8.49
C VAL A 137 -15.03 1.66 -9.05
N THR A 138 -14.65 1.15 -10.23
CA THR A 138 -13.42 1.59 -10.90
C THR A 138 -13.66 2.86 -11.74
N ASP A 139 -12.61 3.48 -12.24
CA ASP A 139 -12.72 4.61 -13.18
C ASP A 139 -13.50 4.25 -14.47
N LEU A 140 -13.58 2.96 -14.82
CA LEU A 140 -14.38 2.46 -15.95
C LEU A 140 -15.88 2.35 -15.65
N GLY A 141 -16.30 2.67 -14.43
CA GLY A 141 -17.70 2.54 -13.99
C GLY A 141 -18.11 1.11 -13.61
N GLU A 142 -17.17 0.15 -13.63
CA GLU A 142 -17.44 -1.24 -13.29
C GLU A 142 -17.50 -1.43 -11.75
N PRO A 143 -18.62 -1.93 -11.19
CA PRO A 143 -18.72 -2.25 -9.78
C PRO A 143 -18.10 -3.63 -9.48
N ILE A 144 -17.16 -3.68 -8.54
CA ILE A 144 -16.57 -4.92 -8.03
C ILE A 144 -17.00 -5.11 -6.59
N ARG A 145 -17.80 -6.14 -6.32
CA ARG A 145 -18.35 -6.44 -5.00
C ARG A 145 -17.38 -7.29 -4.17
N ALA A 146 -17.33 -7.05 -2.86
CA ALA A 146 -16.56 -7.86 -1.91
C ALA A 146 -17.15 -7.79 -0.49
N ARG A 147 -16.73 -8.72 0.38
CA ARG A 147 -17.15 -8.77 1.79
C ARG A 147 -16.42 -7.72 2.63
N ALA A 148 -15.19 -7.38 2.23
CA ALA A 148 -14.33 -6.39 2.86
C ALA A 148 -13.50 -5.64 1.81
N VAL A 149 -13.13 -4.40 2.13
CA VAL A 149 -12.25 -3.55 1.32
C VAL A 149 -11.16 -2.97 2.21
N VAL A 150 -9.90 -3.12 1.79
CA VAL A 150 -8.73 -2.50 2.44
C VAL A 150 -8.23 -1.38 1.54
N LEU A 151 -8.25 -0.14 2.03
CA LEU A 151 -7.76 1.02 1.29
C LEU A 151 -6.33 1.36 1.73
N THR A 152 -5.38 1.31 0.81
CA THR A 152 -3.98 1.68 1.04
C THR A 152 -3.50 2.71 0.00
N PRO A 153 -4.14 3.88 -0.09
CA PRO A 153 -3.87 4.84 -1.16
C PRO A 153 -2.47 5.47 -1.09
N GLY A 154 -1.75 5.31 0.03
CA GLY A 154 -0.45 5.96 0.22
C GLY A 154 -0.58 7.47 0.05
N THR A 155 0.29 8.06 -0.76
CA THR A 155 0.30 9.50 -1.09
C THR A 155 -0.63 9.88 -2.24
N PHE A 156 -1.42 8.94 -2.79
CA PHE A 156 -2.20 9.17 -4.00
C PHE A 156 -3.56 9.84 -3.75
N LEU A 157 -4.17 9.66 -2.58
CA LEU A 157 -5.50 10.22 -2.27
C LEU A 157 -5.45 11.74 -2.22
N ASP A 158 -6.00 12.39 -3.24
CA ASP A 158 -5.91 13.84 -3.48
C ASP A 158 -4.46 14.39 -3.34
N GLY A 159 -3.48 13.61 -3.80
CA GLY A 159 -2.08 13.95 -3.69
C GLY A 159 -1.70 15.19 -4.51
N ILE A 160 -0.80 16.02 -3.95
CA ILE A 160 -0.25 17.20 -4.60
C ILE A 160 1.28 17.16 -4.40
N VAL A 161 2.03 17.30 -5.49
CA VAL A 161 3.49 17.49 -5.44
C VAL A 161 3.79 18.97 -5.31
N HIS A 162 4.79 19.29 -4.48
CA HIS A 162 5.30 20.63 -4.27
C HIS A 162 6.79 20.67 -4.64
N ILE A 163 7.18 21.56 -5.55
CA ILE A 163 8.59 21.85 -5.87
C ILE A 163 8.78 23.36 -5.84
N GLY A 164 9.43 23.87 -4.80
CA GLY A 164 9.51 25.32 -4.56
C GLY A 164 8.11 25.92 -4.43
N LEU A 165 7.78 26.86 -5.33
CA LEU A 165 6.46 27.50 -5.40
C LEU A 165 5.49 26.79 -6.34
N GLU A 166 5.98 25.85 -7.15
CA GLU A 166 5.16 25.09 -8.08
C GLU A 166 4.44 23.95 -7.36
N ARG A 167 3.18 23.74 -7.75
CA ARG A 167 2.37 22.62 -7.26
C ARG A 167 1.48 22.07 -8.34
N TRP A 168 1.32 20.76 -8.37
CA TRP A 168 0.38 20.09 -9.28
C TRP A 168 -0.16 18.79 -8.67
N PRO A 169 -1.36 18.34 -9.08
CA PRO A 169 -1.94 17.09 -8.58
C PRO A 169 -1.09 15.88 -9.02
N ALA A 170 -0.64 15.09 -8.05
CA ALA A 170 0.19 13.91 -8.27
C ALA A 170 0.26 13.06 -6.98
N GLY A 171 0.17 11.73 -7.12
CA GLY A 171 0.41 10.82 -6.00
C GLY A 171 1.90 10.60 -5.74
N ARG A 172 2.66 10.50 -6.83
CA ARG A 172 4.12 10.49 -6.89
C ARG A 172 4.53 11.26 -8.15
N ILE A 173 5.80 11.67 -8.24
CA ILE A 173 6.31 12.35 -9.44
C ILE A 173 6.05 11.45 -10.66
N GLY A 174 5.33 11.97 -11.67
CA GLY A 174 4.94 11.24 -12.87
C GLY A 174 3.71 10.33 -12.74
N GLU A 175 3.12 10.18 -11.54
CA GLU A 175 1.95 9.34 -11.31
C GLU A 175 0.73 10.19 -10.89
N ALA A 176 -0.36 10.08 -11.65
CA ALA A 176 -1.60 10.80 -11.39
C ALA A 176 -2.22 10.43 -10.02
N PRO A 177 -2.81 11.41 -9.31
CA PRO A 177 -3.45 11.16 -8.02
C PRO A 177 -4.73 10.33 -8.19
N SER A 178 -5.23 9.76 -7.09
CA SER A 178 -6.58 9.22 -7.04
C SER A 178 -7.55 10.30 -6.57
N THR A 179 -8.56 10.58 -7.39
CA THR A 179 -9.62 11.55 -7.12
C THR A 179 -10.97 10.83 -6.93
N GLY A 180 -11.93 11.50 -6.29
CA GLY A 180 -13.28 10.96 -6.09
C GLY A 180 -13.43 10.02 -4.89
N LEU A 181 -12.46 9.13 -4.65
CA LEU A 181 -12.56 8.13 -3.58
C LEU A 181 -12.77 8.75 -2.20
N ARG A 182 -12.12 9.89 -1.92
CA ARG A 182 -12.26 10.61 -0.65
C ARG A 182 -13.70 11.06 -0.38
N ALA A 183 -14.42 11.50 -1.40
CA ALA A 183 -15.81 11.97 -1.26
C ALA A 183 -16.77 10.85 -0.83
N THR A 184 -16.39 9.59 -1.09
CA THR A 184 -17.18 8.39 -0.78
C THR A 184 -16.85 7.80 0.58
N LEU A 185 -15.76 8.25 1.22
CA LEU A 185 -15.43 7.83 2.57
C LEU A 185 -16.49 8.38 3.54
N PRO A 186 -16.94 7.57 4.52
CA PRO A 186 -17.79 8.07 5.58
C PRO A 186 -17.12 9.30 6.20
N ARG A 187 -17.87 10.37 6.45
CA ARG A 187 -17.40 11.50 7.25
C ARG A 187 -17.10 11.01 8.67
N SER A 188 -15.89 10.50 8.89
CA SER A 188 -15.36 10.32 10.23
C SER A 188 -15.03 11.71 10.79
N GLY A 189 -15.34 11.97 12.05
CA GLY A 189 -14.94 13.21 12.76
C GLY A 189 -13.43 13.38 12.91
N SER A 190 -12.61 12.70 12.09
CA SER A 190 -11.18 12.84 12.02
C SER A 190 -10.84 14.11 11.24
N ASN A 191 -10.27 15.09 11.93
CA ASN A 191 -9.54 16.19 11.29
C ASN A 191 -8.45 15.62 10.39
N SER A 192 -8.73 15.49 9.09
CA SER A 192 -7.70 15.22 8.10
C SER A 192 -6.78 16.44 8.09
N ALA A 193 -5.58 16.31 8.65
CA ALA A 193 -4.53 17.31 8.54
C ALA A 193 -4.26 17.56 7.05
N GLY A 194 -4.81 18.65 6.50
CA GLY A 194 -4.70 19.01 5.09
C GLY A 194 -5.97 19.57 4.44
N SER A 195 -7.15 19.50 5.07
CA SER A 195 -8.36 20.13 4.52
C SER A 195 -8.45 21.61 4.92
N ARG A 196 -7.85 22.51 4.14
CA ARG A 196 -8.47 23.85 4.02
C ARG A 196 -9.67 23.70 3.10
N PRO A 197 -10.91 23.94 3.56
CA PRO A 197 -12.05 23.98 2.65
C PRO A 197 -11.79 25.08 1.61
N ALA A 198 -11.95 24.75 0.33
CA ALA A 198 -12.01 25.76 -0.72
C ALA A 198 -13.14 26.75 -0.38
N PRO A 199 -12.93 28.07 -0.51
CA PRO A 199 -14.00 29.04 -0.30
C PRO A 199 -15.13 28.73 -1.28
N ARG A 200 -16.36 28.70 -0.77
CA ARG A 200 -17.55 28.59 -1.62
C ARG A 200 -17.64 29.85 -2.48
N PRO A 201 -17.93 29.74 -3.79
CA PRO A 201 -18.28 30.92 -4.57
C PRO A 201 -19.58 31.50 -4.00
N GLY A 202 -19.56 32.81 -3.76
CA GLY A 202 -20.76 33.62 -3.50
C GLY A 202 -21.52 33.91 -4.78
#